data_AF-A0A837HL60-F1
#
_entry.id   AF-A0A837HL60-F1
#
_cell.length_a   1.000
_cell.length_b   1.000
_cell.length_c   1.000
_cell.angle_alpha   90.00
_cell.angle_beta   90.00
_cell.angle_gamma   90.00
#
_symmetry.space_group_name_H-M   'P 1'
#
loop_
_entity.id
_entity.type
_entity.pdbx_description
1 polymer ?
#
loop_
_entity_poly.entity_id
_entity_poly.type
_entity_poly.pdbx_seq_one_letter_code
_entity_poly.pdbx_strand_id
1 'polypeptide(L)' 'MKCFVYILKSQKVKYYIGITELYSQERLVRHNNGDMRLTKFRCPLILVYIEEHDNMLSAR' A
#
# COMPACT_ATOMS: atom_id res chain seq x y z
N MET A 1 -6.34 -14.78 -9.91
CA MET A 1 -5.30 -14.25 -8.99
C MET A 1 -5.89 -13.02 -8.36
N LYS A 2 -6.05 -12.99 -7.04
CA LYS A 2 -6.65 -11.84 -6.34
C LYS A 2 -5.62 -10.72 -6.23
N CYS A 3 -6.06 -9.50 -6.51
CA CYS A 3 -5.24 -8.30 -6.47
C CYS A 3 -5.85 -7.32 -5.47
N PHE A 4 -5.02 -6.52 -4.81
CA PHE A 4 -5.46 -5.58 -3.80
C PHE A 4 -5.00 -4.18 -4.15
N VAL A 5 -5.97 -3.26 -4.29
CA VAL A 5 -5.70 -1.83 -4.31
C VAL A 5 -5.67 -1.36 -2.86
N TYR A 6 -4.64 -0.61 -2.49
CA TYR A 6 -4.50 -0.08 -1.15
C TYR A 6 -4.12 1.39 -1.17
N ILE A 7 -4.64 2.12 -0.18
CA ILE A 7 -4.30 3.51 0.07
C ILE A 7 -3.67 3.62 1.45
N LEU A 8 -2.43 4.08 1.49
CA LEU A 8 -1.70 4.42 2.70
C LEU A 8 -1.71 5.93 2.92
N LYS A 9 -1.88 6.36 4.17
CA LYS A 9 -1.72 7.76 4.57
C LYS A 9 -0.53 7.90 5.49
N SER A 10 0.35 8.82 5.13
CA SER A 10 1.41 9.30 6.02
C SER A 10 0.85 10.42 6.89
N GLN A 11 1.35 10.58 8.11
CA GLN A 11 1.06 11.79 8.90
C GLN A 11 1.78 13.04 8.34
N LYS A 12 2.85 12.86 7.56
CA LYS A 12 3.69 13.96 7.05
C LYS A 12 3.40 14.33 5.58
N VAL A 13 2.76 13.44 4.81
CA VAL A 13 2.59 13.57 3.35
C VAL A 13 1.18 13.15 2.91
N LYS A 14 0.81 13.50 1.68
CA LYS A 14 -0.39 13.01 0.96
C LYS A 14 -0.44 11.48 0.86
N TYR A 15 -1.63 10.99 0.52
CA TYR A 15 -1.94 9.58 0.29
C TYR A 15 -0.99 8.91 -0.72
N TYR A 16 -0.66 7.65 -0.47
CA TYR A 16 0.06 6.75 -1.37
C TYR A 16 -0.90 5.66 -1.81
N ILE A 17 -1.08 5.50 -3.11
CA ILE A 17 -1.94 4.49 -3.71
C ILE A 17 -1.04 3.46 -4.38
N GLY A 18 -1.31 2.18 -4.16
CA GLY A 18 -0.57 1.10 -4.78
C GLY A 18 -1.48 -0.09 -5.04
N ILE A 19 -1.01 -0.95 -5.94
CA ILE A 19 -1.65 -2.23 -6.25
C ILE A 19 -0.66 -3.31 -5.86
N THR A 20 -1.15 -4.41 -5.29
CA THR A 20 -0.31 -5.55 -4.96
C THR A 20 -1.08 -6.85 -5.10
N GLU A 21 -0.37 -7.90 -5.50
CA GLU A 21 -0.86 -9.29 -5.44
C GLU A 21 -0.54 -9.95 -4.09
N LEU A 22 0.26 -9.29 -3.24
CA LEU A 22 0.60 -9.74 -1.89
C LEU A 22 -0.45 -9.28 -0.88
N TYR A 23 -0.48 -9.93 0.29
CA TYR A 23 -1.31 -9.45 1.40
C TYR A 23 -0.91 -8.01 1.80
N SER A 24 -1.91 -7.14 1.86
CA SER A 24 -1.76 -5.71 2.16
C SER A 24 -1.05 -5.42 3.49
N GLN A 25 -1.23 -6.27 4.49
CA GLN A 25 -0.54 -6.16 5.78
C GLN A 25 0.97 -6.36 5.65
N GLU A 26 1.42 -7.35 4.89
CA GLU A 26 2.86 -7.57 4.65
C GLU A 26 3.48 -6.38 3.92
N ARG A 27 2.73 -5.82 2.97
CA ARG A 27 3.14 -4.63 2.23
C ARG A 27 3.25 -3.41 3.15
N LEU A 28 2.28 -3.20 4.04
CA LEU A 28 2.30 -2.12 5.03
C LEU A 28 3.52 -2.21 5.95
N VAL A 29 3.83 -3.41 6.46
CA VAL A 29 5.00 -3.64 7.33
C VAL A 29 6.29 -3.29 6.59
N ARG A 30 6.47 -3.75 5.33
CA ARG A 30 7.64 -3.38 4.52
C ARG A 30 7.77 -1.88 4.30
N HIS A 31 6.64 -1.20 4.06
CA HIS A 31 6.64 0.26 3.92
C HIS A 31 7.07 0.95 5.23
N ASN A 32 6.57 0.49 6.38
CA ASN A 32 6.89 1.04 7.71
C ASN A 32 8.30 0.68 8.22
N ASN A 33 8.86 -0.43 7.77
CA ASN A 33 10.26 -0.80 8.04
C ASN A 33 11.27 0.02 7.21
N GLY A 34 10.79 0.82 6.26
CA GLY A 34 11.65 1.65 5.42
C GLY A 34 12.32 0.92 4.27
N ASP A 35 11.86 -0.29 3.92
CA ASP A 35 12.40 -1.11 2.82
C ASP A 35 12.26 -0.40 1.47
N MET A 36 11.28 0.48 1.33
CA MET A 36 11.04 1.22 0.10
C MET A 36 11.59 2.65 0.17
N ARG A 37 12.56 2.96 -0.70
CA ARG A 37 13.23 4.27 -0.79
C ARG A 37 12.27 5.46 -0.86
N LEU A 38 11.11 5.31 -1.52
CA LEU A 38 10.11 6.36 -1.69
C LEU A 38 9.28 6.63 -0.43
N THR A 39 9.02 5.60 0.37
CA THR A 39 8.13 5.69 1.53
C THR A 39 8.85 5.68 2.87
N LYS A 40 10.15 5.35 2.90
CA LYS A 40 10.94 5.29 4.15
C LYS A 40 10.95 6.60 4.94
N PHE A 41 10.97 7.74 4.24
CA PHE A 41 10.91 9.06 4.89
C PHE A 41 9.48 9.51 5.24
N ARG A 42 8.48 8.72 4.86
CA ARG A 42 7.05 9.01 5.05
C ARG A 42 6.42 8.14 6.14
N CYS A 43 7.23 7.34 6.84
CA CYS A 43 6.79 6.53 7.96
C CYS A 43 6.50 7.42 9.19
N PRO A 44 5.50 7.06 10.02
CA PRO A 44 4.63 5.90 9.88
C PRO A 44 3.52 6.11 8.82
N LEU A 45 3.24 5.05 8.06
CA LEU A 45 2.12 4.93 7.12
C LEU A 45 1.02 4.09 7.76
N ILE A 46 -0.22 4.55 7.57
CA ILE A 46 -1.43 3.88 8.06
C ILE A 46 -2.24 3.44 6.85
N LEU A 47 -2.71 2.19 6.82
CA LEU A 47 -3.64 1.72 5.81
C LEU A 47 -5.01 2.35 6.06
N VAL A 48 -5.53 3.09 5.09
CA VAL A 48 -6.82 3.80 5.20
C VAL A 48 -7.90 3.19 4.33
N TYR A 49 -7.50 2.52 3.24
CA TYR A 49 -8.41 1.89 2.31
C TYR A 49 -7.76 0.64 1.72
N ILE A 50 -8.58 -0.39 1.51
CA ILE A 50 -8.24 -1.58 0.79
C ILE A 50 -9.45 -2.07 0.00
N GLU A 51 -9.20 -2.47 -1.23
CA GLU A 51 -10.19 -3.07 -2.11
C GLU A 51 -9.60 -4.30 -2.78
N GLU A 52 -10.40 -5.36 -2.84
CA GLU A 52 -10.05 -6.63 -3.46
C GLU A 52 -10.62 -6.69 -4.87
N HIS A 53 -9.81 -7.18 -5.80
CA HIS A 53 -10.12 -7.28 -7.21
C HIS A 53 -9.76 -8.68 -7.74
N ASP A 54 -10.57 -9.18 -8.67
CA ASP A 54 -10.38 -10.53 -9.24
C ASP A 54 -9.20 -10.62 -10.20
N ASN A 55 -8.76 -9.48 -10.75
CA ASN A 55 -7.63 -9.41 -11.69
C ASN A 55 -6.93 -8.04 -11.66
N MET A 56 -5.67 -8.01 -12.10
CA MET A 56 -4.86 -6.78 -12.16
C MET A 56 -5.46 -5.69 -13.07
N LEU A 57 -6.26 -6.07 -14.08
CA LEU A 57 -6.90 -5.12 -14.98
C LEU A 57 -8.00 -4.33 -14.26
N SER A 58 -8.78 -4.99 -13.41
CA SER A 58 -9.83 -4.39 -12.59
C SER A 58 -9.28 -3.55 -11.43
N ALA A 59 -8.02 -3.78 -11.04
CA ALA A 59 -7.34 -3.07 -9.98
C ALA A 59 -6.57 -1.82 -10.46
N ARG A 60 -6.37 -1.64 -11.77
CA ARG A 60 -5.45 -0.65 -12.36
C ARG A 60 -6.19 0.55 -12.95
#